data_AF-A0AA91YTF3-F1
#
_entry.id   AF-A0AA91YTF3-F1
#
_cell.length_a   1.000
_cell.length_b   1.000
_cell.length_c   1.000
_cell.angle_alpha   90.00
_cell.angle_beta   90.00
_cell.angle_gamma   90.00
#
_symmetry.space_group_name_H-M   'P 1'
#
loop_
_entity.id
_entity.type
_entity.pdbx_description
1 polymer ?
#
loop_
_entity_poly.entity_id
_entity_poly.type
_entity_poly.pdbx_seq_one_letter_code
_entity_poly.pdbx_strand_id
1 'polypeptide(L)'
;MDLRLPLASLGLGLALLSSGGCSPSDEKQEANLKDEAAQLEKSLAAIQDPKLKDAFADLGGSLLLLERAQLKLATKPIETEYGDDSLAVLKHYPTPQALVDTYVNGLFVLRKRSNSDYLTDLQPIFPFNFSIPGHFPFPHGLEWQSVTLSNKKVVDFQPEWSETDPGIQLSPSSSNMTNPDDLTIAYPFVEGLEIDNKSQPQPVSLQGKLEVMAPQRVLTFELAKADIGKPRKDGNISLTLLALEKNVAEIEMNNNAPVLEEASDVSVNTLMVQARDSSGQVLSRSGSINEDAEQIAFYRRQLAAMQKQSTWSDAFEKQLEDEQQAFDRKHTRRYAKVYFNGMVDKLEVAVMDFSKAQVTRKDLDLPVLSFERNTTDKTIQALPIPVVVYDDQAASYLKGAQIDEESLKKSVTISQSVEDASDARIEFSHPRTFNDELLGGQFSTGDTPLTFFTQNAQGQRGEPIELPDEAFEIDALRGLITYDLNLFPETPAYAVGSIPLFLANIEKQTLTAQQLPKGLELKGNALIVDQQLFASDAWRFYAKDASGQYLKEILAVSHSAPHGGPALYDVHYFYGQPSQLESYNRTELNTVEYGFEVKLDKVESAPAAP
;
A
#
# COMPACT_ATOMS: atom_id res chain seq x y z
N MET A 1 -15.23 -1.27 -2.64
CA MET A 1 -15.55 -2.72 -2.61
C MET A 1 -16.22 -3.07 -3.92
N ASP A 2 -16.00 -4.29 -4.44
CA ASP A 2 -16.73 -4.84 -5.58
C ASP A 2 -17.23 -6.25 -5.21
N LEU A 3 -18.55 -6.41 -5.04
CA LEU A 3 -19.21 -7.66 -4.66
C LEU A 3 -19.21 -8.71 -5.78
N ARG A 4 -18.76 -8.36 -6.99
CA ARG A 4 -18.71 -9.29 -8.13
C ARG A 4 -17.46 -10.18 -8.13
N LEU A 5 -16.50 -9.93 -7.23
CA LEU A 5 -15.32 -10.76 -7.08
C LEU A 5 -15.65 -11.95 -6.16
N PRO A 6 -15.32 -13.20 -6.53
CA PRO A 6 -15.41 -14.31 -5.60
C PRO A 6 -14.43 -14.03 -4.46
N LEU A 7 -14.96 -13.84 -3.24
CA LEU A 7 -14.16 -13.86 -2.03
C LEU A 7 -13.66 -15.29 -1.86
N ALA A 8 -12.51 -15.63 -2.46
CA ALA A 8 -11.83 -16.88 -2.20
C ALA A 8 -11.45 -16.92 -0.72
N SER A 9 -12.25 -17.66 0.05
CA SER A 9 -11.94 -18.21 1.37
C SER A 9 -11.26 -17.24 2.37
N LEU A 10 -12.03 -16.29 2.90
CA LEU A 10 -11.75 -15.72 4.21
C LEU A 10 -12.86 -16.14 5.17
N GLY A 11 -12.59 -17.18 5.95
CA GLY A 11 -13.39 -17.51 7.13
C GLY A 11 -13.26 -16.40 8.17
N LEU A 12 -14.02 -15.31 7.99
CA LEU A 12 -14.05 -14.17 8.89
C LEU A 12 -15.07 -14.44 10.00
N GLY A 13 -14.57 -14.82 11.17
CA GLY A 13 -15.34 -14.76 12.41
C GLY A 13 -15.77 -13.32 12.71
N LEU A 14 -17.06 -13.14 13.04
CA LEU A 14 -17.78 -11.87 13.19
C LEU A 14 -17.34 -10.95 14.37
N ALA A 15 -16.20 -11.19 15.01
CA ALA A 15 -15.86 -10.52 16.27
C ALA A 15 -14.94 -9.30 16.12
N LEU A 16 -15.40 -8.20 15.50
CA LEU A 16 -14.72 -6.90 15.59
C LEU A 16 -15.73 -5.72 15.56
N LEU A 17 -16.39 -5.47 16.70
CA LEU A 17 -17.32 -4.36 16.90
C LEU A 17 -17.09 -3.65 18.25
N SER A 18 -15.95 -2.99 18.42
CA SER A 18 -15.78 -1.98 19.47
C SER A 18 -14.56 -1.09 19.25
N SER A 19 -14.79 0.14 18.77
CA SER A 19 -14.03 1.35 19.16
C SER A 19 -14.56 2.58 18.41
N GLY A 20 -14.82 3.66 19.14
CA GLY A 20 -15.08 5.00 18.62
C GLY A 20 -16.35 5.66 19.19
N GLY A 21 -16.19 6.76 19.93
CA GLY A 21 -17.31 7.55 20.46
C GLY A 21 -18.09 8.25 19.35
N CYS A 22 -19.41 8.05 19.33
CA CYS A 22 -20.28 8.39 18.21
C CYS A 22 -21.42 9.32 18.65
N SER A 23 -21.94 10.12 17.71
CA SER A 23 -23.09 10.99 17.96
C SER A 23 -24.41 10.18 18.06
N PRO A 24 -25.51 10.74 18.58
CA PRO A 24 -26.76 9.98 18.81
C PRO A 24 -27.41 9.39 17.54
N SER A 25 -27.09 9.91 16.35
CA SER A 25 -27.53 9.32 15.07
C SER A 25 -26.67 8.14 14.65
N ASP A 26 -25.37 8.20 14.94
CA ASP A 26 -24.39 7.17 14.58
C ASP A 26 -24.57 5.93 15.47
N GLU A 27 -24.88 6.15 16.76
CA GLU A 27 -25.22 5.07 17.70
C GLU A 27 -26.42 4.22 17.22
N LYS A 28 -27.43 4.84 16.58
CA LYS A 28 -28.59 4.11 16.04
C LYS A 28 -28.24 3.29 14.81
N GLN A 29 -27.38 3.81 13.94
CA GLN A 29 -26.96 3.09 12.72
C GLN A 29 -26.01 1.95 13.06
N GLU A 30 -25.11 2.13 14.03
CA GLU A 30 -24.27 1.06 14.57
C GLU A 30 -25.07 -0.02 15.31
N ALA A 31 -26.10 0.37 16.07
CA ALA A 31 -27.02 -0.57 16.70
C ALA A 31 -27.76 -1.43 15.66
N ASN A 32 -28.24 -0.82 14.58
CA ASN A 32 -28.86 -1.56 13.48
C ASN A 32 -27.89 -2.55 12.81
N LEU A 33 -26.63 -2.16 12.56
CA LEU A 33 -25.62 -3.08 12.01
C LEU A 33 -25.36 -4.27 12.94
N LYS A 34 -25.32 -4.04 14.25
CA LYS A 34 -25.18 -5.11 15.26
C LYS A 34 -26.36 -6.06 15.24
N ASP A 35 -27.58 -5.53 15.13
CA ASP A 35 -28.80 -6.34 15.05
C ASP A 35 -28.83 -7.16 13.75
N GLU A 36 -28.43 -6.58 12.62
CA GLU A 36 -28.32 -7.29 11.34
C GLU A 36 -27.24 -8.38 11.38
N ALA A 37 -26.08 -8.12 12.01
CA ALA A 37 -25.04 -9.11 12.23
C ALA A 37 -25.56 -10.31 13.04
N ALA A 38 -26.24 -10.04 14.16
CA ALA A 38 -26.82 -11.07 15.01
C ALA A 38 -27.92 -11.87 14.28
N GLN A 39 -28.72 -11.21 13.44
CA GLN A 39 -29.73 -11.89 12.63
C GLN A 39 -29.10 -12.78 11.55
N LEU A 40 -27.99 -12.36 10.95
CA LEU A 40 -27.22 -13.16 10.00
C LEU A 40 -26.64 -14.40 10.67
N GLU A 41 -25.99 -14.25 11.83
CA GLU A 41 -25.45 -15.36 12.64
C GLU A 41 -26.54 -16.36 13.03
N LYS A 42 -27.68 -15.88 13.49
CA LYS A 42 -28.82 -16.73 13.84
C LYS A 42 -29.33 -17.51 12.63
N SER A 43 -29.35 -16.88 11.45
CA SER A 43 -29.76 -17.53 10.20
C SER A 43 -28.74 -18.59 9.77
N LEU A 44 -27.44 -18.27 9.87
CA LEU A 44 -26.33 -19.20 9.60
C LEU A 44 -26.38 -20.43 10.50
N ALA A 45 -26.70 -20.27 11.79
CA ALA A 45 -26.83 -21.38 12.73
C ALA A 45 -28.02 -22.30 12.41
N ALA A 46 -29.04 -21.80 11.72
CA ALA A 46 -30.22 -22.57 11.33
C ALA A 46 -30.03 -23.38 10.03
N ILE A 47 -29.02 -23.06 9.22
CA ILE A 47 -28.72 -23.76 7.96
C ILE A 47 -27.83 -24.97 8.25
N GLN A 48 -28.29 -26.17 7.87
CA GLN A 48 -27.54 -27.41 8.07
C GLN A 48 -26.71 -27.84 6.86
N ASP A 49 -27.14 -27.47 5.65
CA ASP A 49 -26.44 -27.81 4.41
C ASP A 49 -25.14 -26.99 4.29
N PRO A 50 -23.97 -27.63 4.18
CA PRO A 50 -22.69 -26.91 4.16
C PRO A 50 -22.56 -25.93 2.98
N LYS A 51 -22.95 -26.35 1.76
CA LYS A 51 -22.80 -25.52 0.56
C LYS A 51 -23.72 -24.29 0.62
N LEU A 52 -24.95 -24.46 1.09
CA LEU A 52 -25.88 -23.36 1.34
C LEU A 52 -25.39 -22.43 2.45
N LYS A 53 -24.80 -22.99 3.50
CA LYS A 53 -24.25 -22.22 4.61
C LYS A 53 -23.10 -21.33 4.15
N ASP A 54 -22.17 -21.88 3.37
CA ASP A 54 -21.02 -21.15 2.84
C ASP A 54 -21.48 -20.03 1.90
N ALA A 55 -22.33 -20.33 0.92
CA ALA A 55 -22.86 -19.33 -0.01
C ALA A 55 -23.66 -18.21 0.69
N PHE A 56 -24.43 -18.54 1.73
CA PHE A 56 -25.16 -17.56 2.53
C PHE A 56 -24.22 -16.71 3.40
N ALA A 57 -23.17 -17.32 3.97
CA ALA A 57 -22.14 -16.61 4.73
C ALA A 57 -21.40 -15.61 3.86
N ASP A 58 -20.99 -16.03 2.67
CA ASP A 58 -20.22 -15.21 1.73
C ASP A 58 -21.02 -13.98 1.30
N LEU A 59 -22.24 -14.16 0.77
CA LEU A 59 -23.07 -13.04 0.31
C LEU A 59 -23.53 -12.14 1.47
N GLY A 60 -23.96 -12.74 2.58
CA GLY A 60 -24.45 -12.01 3.74
C GLY A 60 -23.35 -11.20 4.43
N GLY A 61 -22.18 -11.82 4.62
CA GLY A 61 -21.00 -11.16 5.15
C GLY A 61 -20.54 -10.01 4.27
N SER A 62 -20.55 -10.20 2.95
CA SER A 62 -20.15 -9.16 2.00
C SER A 62 -21.09 -7.95 2.01
N LEU A 63 -22.41 -8.17 2.10
CA LEU A 63 -23.39 -7.10 2.24
C LEU A 63 -23.23 -6.33 3.55
N LEU A 64 -22.95 -7.04 4.65
CA LEU A 64 -22.72 -6.41 5.95
C LEU A 64 -21.43 -5.56 5.96
N LEU A 65 -20.36 -6.06 5.34
CA LEU A 65 -19.12 -5.31 5.15
C LEU A 65 -19.35 -4.06 4.30
N LEU A 66 -20.16 -4.17 3.23
CA LEU A 66 -20.50 -3.05 2.36
C LEU A 66 -21.28 -1.97 3.12
N GLU A 67 -22.27 -2.35 3.93
CA GLU A 67 -23.06 -1.42 4.73
C GLU A 67 -22.21 -0.72 5.80
N ARG A 68 -21.33 -1.48 6.48
CA ARG A 68 -20.33 -0.90 7.39
C ARG A 68 -19.41 0.08 6.68
N ALA A 69 -18.94 -0.24 5.47
CA ALA A 69 -18.10 0.65 4.68
C ALA A 69 -18.84 1.93 4.27
N GLN A 70 -20.10 1.82 3.84
CA GLN A 70 -20.94 2.97 3.51
C GLN A 70 -21.13 3.90 4.71
N LEU A 71 -21.43 3.33 5.89
CA LEU A 71 -21.60 4.09 7.13
C LEU A 71 -20.30 4.77 7.55
N LYS A 72 -19.19 4.02 7.60
CA LYS A 72 -17.87 4.56 7.96
C LYS A 72 -17.44 5.70 7.03
N LEU A 73 -17.69 5.58 5.72
CA LEU A 73 -17.34 6.62 4.76
C LEU A 73 -18.27 7.83 4.83
N ALA A 74 -19.55 7.63 5.14
CA ALA A 74 -20.51 8.72 5.29
C ALA A 74 -20.29 9.55 6.57
N THR A 75 -19.82 8.91 7.66
CA THR A 75 -19.59 9.57 8.95
C THR A 75 -18.15 10.04 9.15
N LYS A 76 -17.21 9.67 8.27
CA LYS A 76 -15.81 10.11 8.36
C LYS A 76 -15.72 11.65 8.37
N PRO A 77 -15.08 12.27 9.37
CA PRO A 77 -14.80 13.71 9.35
C PRO A 77 -14.05 14.13 8.09
N ILE A 78 -14.38 15.31 7.56
CA ILE A 78 -13.70 15.86 6.39
C ILE A 78 -12.41 16.55 6.85
N GLU A 79 -11.33 15.79 6.87
CA GLU A 79 -9.97 16.28 7.06
C GLU A 79 -9.29 16.33 5.69
N THR A 80 -8.61 17.45 5.40
CA THR A 80 -7.96 17.62 4.09
C THR A 80 -6.62 16.91 4.12
N GLU A 81 -6.49 15.91 3.26
CA GLU A 81 -5.24 15.19 3.03
C GLU A 81 -4.96 15.19 1.53
N TYR A 82 -3.72 15.46 1.17
CA TYR A 82 -3.30 15.44 -0.22
C TYR A 82 -2.73 14.07 -0.59
N GLY A 83 -2.94 13.67 -1.84
CA GLY A 83 -2.43 12.43 -2.41
C GLY A 83 -1.62 12.67 -3.68
N ASP A 84 -1.07 11.59 -4.22
CA ASP A 84 -0.35 11.62 -5.50
C ASP A 84 -1.31 11.64 -6.70
N ASP A 85 -0.85 12.08 -7.87
CA ASP A 85 -1.63 12.05 -9.10
C ASP A 85 -1.78 10.60 -9.59
N SER A 86 -2.86 9.95 -9.15
CA SER A 86 -3.19 8.56 -9.51
C SER A 86 -3.36 8.34 -11.02
N LEU A 87 -3.55 9.40 -11.81
CA LEU A 87 -3.69 9.34 -13.26
C LEU A 87 -2.36 9.61 -14.00
N ALA A 88 -1.27 9.90 -13.30
CA ALA A 88 0.02 10.25 -13.91
C ALA A 88 0.56 9.15 -14.82
N VAL A 89 0.53 7.90 -14.37
CA VAL A 89 0.96 6.73 -15.16
C VAL A 89 0.25 6.63 -16.52
N LEU A 90 -1.02 7.04 -16.63
CA LEU A 90 -1.78 7.02 -17.88
C LEU A 90 -1.40 8.16 -18.83
N LYS A 91 -0.75 9.22 -18.33
CA LYS A 91 -0.38 10.44 -19.07
C LYS A 91 1.04 10.37 -19.64
N HIS A 92 1.92 9.59 -19.02
CA HIS A 92 3.34 9.49 -19.40
C HIS A 92 3.61 8.78 -20.72
N TYR A 93 2.72 7.85 -21.09
CA TYR A 93 2.91 7.00 -22.26
C TYR A 93 1.96 7.42 -23.38
N PRO A 94 2.44 7.47 -24.64
CA PRO A 94 1.67 7.98 -25.77
C PRO A 94 0.43 7.14 -26.09
N THR A 95 0.45 5.85 -25.75
CA THR A 95 -0.67 4.92 -25.95
C THR A 95 -0.74 3.92 -24.79
N PRO A 96 -1.91 3.30 -24.53
CA PRO A 96 -2.01 2.21 -23.57
C PRO A 96 -1.07 1.04 -23.88
N GLN A 97 -0.88 0.70 -25.16
CA GLN A 97 0.06 -0.36 -25.54
C GLN A 97 1.50 0.01 -25.19
N ALA A 98 1.92 1.27 -25.29
CA ALA A 98 3.27 1.67 -24.88
C ALA A 98 3.50 1.51 -23.36
N LEU A 99 2.46 1.70 -22.55
CA LEU A 99 2.50 1.41 -21.12
C LEU A 99 2.59 -0.12 -20.87
N VAL A 100 1.86 -0.95 -21.63
CA VAL A 100 2.00 -2.42 -21.59
C VAL A 100 3.42 -2.85 -21.98
N ASP A 101 3.96 -2.32 -23.07
CA ASP A 101 5.31 -2.65 -23.54
C ASP A 101 6.38 -2.24 -22.50
N THR A 102 6.16 -1.12 -21.80
CA THR A 102 7.01 -0.69 -20.67
C THR A 102 6.93 -1.66 -19.50
N TYR A 103 5.73 -2.09 -19.13
CA TYR A 103 5.52 -3.08 -18.08
C TYR A 103 6.23 -4.41 -18.38
N VAL A 104 6.00 -4.93 -19.60
CA VAL A 104 6.53 -6.22 -20.06
C VAL A 104 8.06 -6.21 -20.20
N ASN A 105 8.64 -5.12 -20.73
CA ASN A 105 10.08 -5.04 -21.02
C ASN A 105 10.90 -4.45 -19.86
N GLY A 106 10.25 -3.92 -18.82
CA GLY A 106 10.89 -3.45 -17.59
C GLY A 106 11.02 -4.52 -16.50
N LEU A 107 10.43 -5.70 -16.71
CA LEU A 107 10.45 -6.83 -15.78
C LEU A 107 11.78 -7.61 -15.87
N PHE A 108 12.36 -7.93 -14.72
CA PHE A 108 13.52 -8.82 -14.58
C PHE A 108 13.52 -9.49 -13.21
N VAL A 109 14.50 -10.39 -12.94
CA VAL A 109 14.56 -11.14 -11.68
C VAL A 109 15.88 -10.83 -10.96
N LEU A 110 15.78 -10.50 -9.67
CA LEU A 110 16.92 -10.43 -8.77
C LEU A 110 17.03 -11.71 -7.95
N ARG A 111 18.25 -12.22 -7.82
CA ARG A 111 18.58 -13.21 -6.79
C ARG A 111 18.84 -12.49 -5.48
N LYS A 112 18.04 -12.79 -4.46
CA LYS A 112 18.27 -12.36 -3.08
C LYS A 112 19.18 -13.37 -2.39
N ARG A 113 20.01 -12.85 -1.48
CA ARG A 113 20.79 -13.71 -0.58
C ARG A 113 19.84 -14.20 0.50
N SER A 114 19.60 -15.52 0.54
CA SER A 114 18.91 -16.13 1.66
C SER A 114 19.86 -16.26 2.85
N ASN A 115 19.33 -16.18 4.06
CA ASN A 115 20.09 -16.49 5.28
C ASN A 115 20.20 -18.01 5.52
N SER A 116 19.68 -18.82 4.61
CA SER A 116 19.71 -20.27 4.65
C SER A 116 20.76 -20.83 3.67
N ASP A 117 21.46 -21.87 4.11
CA ASP A 117 22.47 -22.58 3.33
C ASP A 117 21.87 -23.45 2.21
N TYR A 118 20.55 -23.69 2.21
CA TYR A 118 19.86 -24.52 1.23
C TYR A 118 18.73 -23.80 0.48
N LEU A 119 18.55 -22.49 0.68
CA LEU A 119 17.53 -21.70 -0.03
C LEU A 119 18.16 -20.59 -0.88
N THR A 120 17.61 -20.36 -2.06
CA THR A 120 17.92 -19.19 -2.88
C THR A 120 16.62 -18.49 -3.27
N ASP A 121 16.47 -17.25 -2.83
CA ASP A 121 15.28 -16.45 -3.09
C ASP A 121 15.41 -15.68 -4.40
N LEU A 122 14.32 -15.63 -5.16
CA LEU A 122 14.17 -14.92 -6.41
C LEU A 122 13.09 -13.86 -6.25
N GLN A 123 13.43 -12.62 -6.56
CA GLN A 123 12.51 -11.49 -6.53
C GLN A 123 12.29 -10.99 -7.96
N PRO A 124 11.10 -11.19 -8.54
CA PRO A 124 10.68 -10.45 -9.72
C PRO A 124 10.60 -8.95 -9.40
N ILE A 125 11.22 -8.13 -10.26
CA ILE A 125 11.21 -6.67 -10.14
C ILE A 125 10.30 -6.10 -11.22
N PHE A 126 9.14 -5.62 -10.80
CA PHE A 126 8.17 -4.98 -11.68
C PHE A 126 8.43 -3.47 -11.80
N PRO A 127 8.28 -2.91 -13.02
CA PRO A 127 8.48 -1.47 -13.23
C PRO A 127 7.46 -0.62 -12.47
N PHE A 128 6.22 -1.09 -12.29
CA PHE A 128 5.15 -0.40 -11.55
C PHE A 128 4.83 -1.17 -10.27
N ASN A 129 4.42 -0.48 -9.20
CA ASN A 129 4.20 -1.11 -7.89
C ASN A 129 2.70 -1.39 -7.67
N PHE A 130 2.31 -2.62 -7.35
CA PHE A 130 0.91 -3.02 -7.23
C PHE A 130 0.19 -2.57 -5.94
N SER A 131 0.92 -2.17 -4.90
CA SER A 131 0.37 -1.96 -3.54
C SER A 131 0.14 -0.50 -3.13
N ILE A 132 0.44 0.47 -4.00
CA ILE A 132 0.40 1.92 -3.71
C ILE A 132 -0.31 2.63 -4.89
N PRO A 133 -0.87 3.85 -4.75
CA PRO A 133 -1.15 4.69 -5.92
C PRO A 133 0.07 4.71 -6.87
N GLY A 134 -0.08 4.19 -8.09
CA GLY A 134 1.05 3.84 -8.98
C GLY A 134 1.07 2.39 -9.48
N HIS A 135 0.01 1.62 -9.24
CA HIS A 135 -0.19 0.29 -9.82
C HIS A 135 -0.30 0.33 -11.33
N PHE A 136 0.18 -0.74 -11.96
CA PHE A 136 -0.10 -0.99 -13.36
C PHE A 136 -1.63 -1.12 -13.54
N PRO A 137 -2.28 -0.20 -14.29
CA PRO A 137 -3.73 -0.01 -14.22
C PRO A 137 -4.53 -1.00 -15.08
N PHE A 138 -3.85 -1.84 -15.85
CA PHE A 138 -4.50 -2.73 -16.79
C PHE A 138 -4.56 -4.17 -16.27
N PRO A 139 -5.60 -4.94 -16.64
CA PRO A 139 -5.67 -6.35 -16.28
C PRO A 139 -4.45 -7.11 -16.80
N HIS A 140 -3.88 -7.92 -15.91
CA HIS A 140 -2.69 -8.71 -16.18
C HIS A 140 -2.71 -10.02 -15.38
N GLY A 141 -2.01 -11.02 -15.88
CA GLY A 141 -1.78 -12.29 -15.22
C GLY A 141 -0.36 -12.77 -15.50
N LEU A 142 0.28 -13.35 -14.49
CA LEU A 142 1.62 -13.90 -14.56
C LEU A 142 1.63 -15.30 -13.94
N GLU A 143 2.09 -16.28 -14.71
CA GLU A 143 2.22 -17.66 -14.27
C GLU A 143 3.67 -18.11 -14.41
N TRP A 144 4.33 -18.43 -13.29
CA TRP A 144 5.68 -18.99 -13.31
C TRP A 144 5.65 -20.46 -13.72
N GLN A 145 6.63 -20.87 -14.53
CA GLN A 145 6.66 -22.21 -15.11
C GLN A 145 7.84 -23.04 -14.60
N SER A 146 9.04 -22.48 -14.65
CA SER A 146 10.26 -23.20 -14.27
C SER A 146 11.43 -22.24 -14.10
N VAL A 147 12.51 -22.76 -13.51
CA VAL A 147 13.80 -22.08 -13.43
C VAL A 147 14.87 -22.95 -14.06
N THR A 148 15.73 -22.31 -14.86
CA THR A 148 16.94 -22.92 -15.41
C THR A 148 18.14 -22.60 -14.53
N LEU A 149 18.88 -23.63 -14.14
CA LEU A 149 20.09 -23.53 -13.31
C LEU A 149 21.37 -23.49 -14.16
N SER A 150 22.49 -23.09 -13.56
CA SER A 150 23.79 -22.93 -14.21
C SER A 150 24.35 -24.23 -14.82
N ASN A 151 23.92 -25.38 -14.31
CA ASN A 151 24.25 -26.71 -14.86
C ASN A 151 23.27 -27.16 -15.97
N LYS A 152 22.39 -26.26 -16.44
CA LYS A 152 21.34 -26.50 -17.45
C LYS A 152 20.19 -27.40 -16.98
N LYS A 153 20.12 -27.73 -15.68
CA LYS A 153 18.94 -28.39 -15.12
C LYS A 153 17.77 -27.41 -15.12
N VAL A 154 16.62 -27.87 -15.59
CA VAL A 154 15.34 -27.16 -15.46
C VAL A 154 14.61 -27.73 -14.26
N VAL A 155 14.08 -26.85 -13.42
CA VAL A 155 13.27 -27.19 -12.24
C VAL A 155 11.90 -26.57 -12.44
N ASP A 156 10.87 -27.40 -12.50
CA ASP A 156 9.50 -26.95 -12.70
C ASP A 156 8.94 -26.30 -11.44
N PHE A 157 8.05 -25.32 -11.63
CA PHE A 157 7.32 -24.65 -10.57
C PHE A 157 6.37 -25.62 -9.87
N GLN A 158 6.35 -25.56 -8.55
CA GLN A 158 5.45 -26.29 -7.68
C GLN A 158 4.65 -25.30 -6.82
N PRO A 159 3.32 -25.46 -6.68
CA PRO A 159 2.50 -24.55 -5.88
C PRO A 159 2.87 -24.52 -4.40
N GLU A 160 3.42 -25.62 -3.89
CA GLU A 160 3.80 -25.79 -2.49
C GLU A 160 5.16 -26.49 -2.41
N TRP A 161 5.94 -26.12 -1.40
CA TRP A 161 7.20 -26.76 -1.09
C TRP A 161 7.00 -28.06 -0.30
N SER A 162 7.84 -29.07 -0.54
CA SER A 162 7.86 -30.33 0.20
C SER A 162 9.24 -30.61 0.82
N GLU A 163 9.29 -30.76 2.15
CA GLU A 163 10.49 -31.25 2.86
C GLU A 163 10.91 -32.66 2.43
N THR A 164 9.95 -33.47 1.99
CA THR A 164 10.17 -34.88 1.69
C THR A 164 10.64 -35.14 0.26
N ASP A 165 10.54 -34.15 -0.64
CA ASP A 165 11.05 -34.28 -2.00
C ASP A 165 12.58 -34.10 -1.99
N PRO A 166 13.35 -35.14 -2.38
CA PRO A 166 14.81 -35.10 -2.38
C PRO A 166 15.41 -34.26 -3.53
N GLY A 167 14.57 -33.64 -4.37
CA GLY A 167 14.95 -32.81 -5.50
C GLY A 167 15.17 -31.34 -5.16
N ILE A 168 15.73 -30.61 -6.12
CA ILE A 168 15.69 -29.14 -6.11
C ILE A 168 14.27 -28.74 -6.51
N GLN A 169 13.65 -27.84 -5.76
CA GLN A 169 12.26 -27.39 -5.97
C GLN A 169 12.23 -25.88 -6.22
N LEU A 170 11.27 -25.44 -7.03
CA LEU A 170 10.90 -24.02 -7.22
C LEU A 170 9.47 -23.84 -6.72
N SER A 171 9.25 -22.93 -5.79
CA SER A 171 7.93 -22.71 -5.19
C SER A 171 7.76 -21.24 -4.77
N PRO A 172 6.53 -20.78 -4.47
CA PRO A 172 6.32 -19.50 -3.81
C PRO A 172 7.16 -19.41 -2.54
N SER A 173 7.74 -18.25 -2.25
CA SER A 173 8.58 -18.10 -1.06
C SER A 173 7.75 -18.29 0.21
N SER A 174 8.25 -19.02 1.20
CA SER A 174 7.62 -19.11 2.52
C SER A 174 7.65 -17.77 3.29
N SER A 175 8.49 -16.83 2.86
CA SER A 175 8.47 -15.43 3.29
C SER A 175 7.35 -14.60 2.63
N ASN A 176 6.38 -15.27 2.01
CA ASN A 176 5.22 -14.81 1.22
C ASN A 176 4.31 -13.72 1.83
N MET A 177 4.55 -13.30 3.08
CA MET A 177 3.61 -12.43 3.78
C MET A 177 3.62 -10.98 3.27
N THR A 178 4.65 -10.56 2.53
CA THR A 178 4.81 -9.16 2.09
C THR A 178 4.97 -8.96 0.58
N ASN A 179 5.35 -10.00 -0.18
CA ASN A 179 5.46 -9.93 -1.62
C ASN A 179 5.03 -11.26 -2.28
N PRO A 180 3.80 -11.36 -2.82
CA PRO A 180 3.22 -12.62 -3.28
C PRO A 180 3.91 -13.25 -4.50
N ASP A 181 4.72 -12.46 -5.23
CA ASP A 181 5.43 -12.90 -6.43
C ASP A 181 6.85 -13.41 -6.15
N ASP A 182 7.36 -13.31 -4.91
CA ASP A 182 8.68 -13.81 -4.56
C ASP A 182 8.69 -15.35 -4.59
N LEU A 183 9.72 -15.92 -5.21
CA LEU A 183 9.90 -17.36 -5.36
C LEU A 183 11.12 -17.81 -4.56
N THR A 184 11.13 -19.08 -4.16
CA THR A 184 12.28 -19.69 -3.50
C THR A 184 12.67 -20.98 -4.23
N ILE A 185 13.96 -21.13 -4.46
CA ILE A 185 14.59 -22.39 -4.86
C ILE A 185 15.07 -23.09 -3.60
N ALA A 186 14.53 -24.27 -3.33
CA ALA A 186 14.99 -25.12 -2.24
C ALA A 186 15.93 -26.21 -2.79
N TYR A 187 17.14 -26.27 -2.25
CA TYR A 187 18.07 -27.36 -2.50
C TYR A 187 17.85 -28.48 -1.48
N PRO A 188 18.17 -29.74 -1.82
CA PRO A 188 18.01 -30.87 -0.92
C PRO A 188 18.78 -30.64 0.39
N PHE A 189 18.05 -30.65 1.51
CA PHE A 189 18.62 -30.54 2.85
C PHE A 189 18.88 -31.93 3.42
N VAL A 190 20.09 -32.15 3.95
CA VAL A 190 20.43 -33.37 4.69
C VAL A 190 20.93 -32.96 6.07
N GLU A 191 20.20 -33.34 7.10
CA GLU A 191 20.53 -33.01 8.49
C GLU A 191 21.96 -33.49 8.84
N GLY A 192 22.79 -32.58 9.37
CA GLY A 192 24.19 -32.86 9.72
C GLY A 192 25.21 -32.72 8.59
N LEU A 193 24.79 -32.38 7.36
CA LEU A 193 25.66 -32.02 6.26
C LEU A 193 25.53 -30.52 5.97
N GLU A 194 26.57 -29.75 6.32
CA GLU A 194 26.69 -28.36 5.86
C GLU A 194 26.91 -28.36 4.34
N ILE A 195 25.91 -27.91 3.59
CA ILE A 195 25.97 -27.76 2.14
C ILE A 195 26.08 -26.26 1.86
N ASP A 196 27.21 -25.80 1.35
CA ASP A 196 27.37 -24.40 0.94
C ASP A 196 26.52 -24.13 -0.31
N ASN A 197 25.51 -23.26 -0.20
CA ASN A 197 24.69 -22.80 -1.34
C ASN A 197 25.57 -22.36 -2.52
N LYS A 198 26.72 -21.73 -2.29
CA LYS A 198 27.61 -21.27 -3.38
C LYS A 198 28.12 -22.42 -4.24
N SER A 199 28.16 -23.65 -3.72
CA SER A 199 28.55 -24.85 -4.46
C SER A 199 27.39 -25.46 -5.26
N GLN A 200 26.16 -25.02 -5.02
CA GLN A 200 24.97 -25.49 -5.72
C GLN A 200 24.79 -24.83 -7.09
N PRO A 201 24.14 -25.51 -8.05
CA PRO A 201 23.78 -24.91 -9.33
C PRO A 201 22.88 -23.69 -9.14
N GLN A 202 23.37 -22.53 -9.55
CA GLN A 202 22.71 -21.24 -9.33
C GLN A 202 21.65 -20.97 -10.39
N PRO A 203 20.52 -20.31 -10.05
CA PRO A 203 19.53 -19.91 -11.05
C PRO A 203 20.13 -18.90 -12.04
N VAL A 204 19.84 -19.10 -13.32
CA VAL A 204 20.32 -18.22 -14.41
C VAL A 204 19.20 -17.62 -15.23
N SER A 205 18.06 -18.32 -15.37
CA SER A 205 16.89 -17.79 -16.05
C SER A 205 15.60 -18.33 -15.43
N LEU A 206 14.58 -17.48 -15.33
CA LEU A 206 13.25 -17.81 -14.84
C LEU A 206 12.24 -17.75 -15.99
N GLN A 207 11.50 -18.84 -16.18
CA GLN A 207 10.49 -18.97 -17.22
C GLN A 207 9.08 -18.71 -16.66
N GLY A 208 8.27 -17.99 -17.43
CA GLY A 208 6.90 -17.66 -17.06
C GLY A 208 6.02 -17.37 -18.27
N LYS A 209 4.72 -17.21 -18.05
CA LYS A 209 3.75 -16.76 -19.05
C LYS A 209 3.08 -15.50 -18.55
N LEU A 210 3.13 -14.46 -19.37
CA LEU A 210 2.54 -13.18 -19.07
C LEU A 210 1.40 -12.90 -20.05
N GLU A 211 0.25 -12.49 -19.51
CA GLU A 211 -0.87 -11.96 -20.27
C GLU A 211 -1.23 -10.57 -19.75
N VAL A 212 -1.37 -9.62 -20.66
CA VAL A 212 -1.73 -8.23 -20.32
C VAL A 212 -2.70 -7.68 -21.35
N MET A 213 -3.75 -7.02 -20.89
CA MET A 213 -4.78 -6.46 -21.75
C MET A 213 -4.68 -4.93 -21.80
N ALA A 214 -4.30 -4.36 -22.95
CA ALA A 214 -4.32 -2.92 -23.16
C ALA A 214 -5.73 -2.45 -23.55
N PRO A 215 -6.29 -1.38 -22.94
CA PRO A 215 -7.49 -0.74 -23.49
C PRO A 215 -7.16 -0.12 -24.85
N GLN A 216 -8.17 -0.01 -25.73
CA GLN A 216 -8.01 0.63 -27.03
C GLN A 216 -7.58 2.10 -26.86
N ARG A 217 -8.16 2.76 -25.86
CA ARG A 217 -7.93 4.17 -25.54
C ARG A 217 -8.28 4.44 -24.09
N VAL A 218 -7.73 5.54 -23.58
CA VAL A 218 -8.09 6.14 -22.29
C VAL A 218 -8.74 7.48 -22.58
N LEU A 219 -9.93 7.71 -22.05
CA LEU A 219 -10.66 8.97 -22.16
C LEU A 219 -10.60 9.70 -20.82
N THR A 220 -10.13 10.94 -20.82
CA THR A 220 -10.08 11.77 -19.60
C THR A 220 -11.17 12.83 -19.64
N PHE A 221 -11.96 12.89 -18.58
CA PHE A 221 -13.01 13.88 -18.39
C PHE A 221 -12.71 14.73 -17.17
N GLU A 222 -12.74 16.05 -17.36
CA GLU A 222 -12.80 17.00 -16.24
C GLU A 222 -14.26 17.37 -15.99
N LEU A 223 -14.71 17.22 -14.74
CA LEU A 223 -16.07 17.44 -14.30
C LEU A 223 -16.09 18.37 -13.08
N ALA A 224 -17.09 19.23 -13.02
CA ALA A 224 -17.34 20.11 -11.87
C ALA A 224 -18.84 20.10 -11.51
N LYS A 225 -19.23 20.86 -10.48
CA LYS A 225 -20.65 20.98 -10.07
C LYS A 225 -21.59 21.39 -11.20
N ALA A 226 -21.09 22.15 -12.18
CA ALA A 226 -21.87 22.56 -13.34
C ALA A 226 -22.24 21.41 -14.30
N ASP A 227 -21.57 20.26 -14.19
CA ASP A 227 -21.75 19.09 -15.05
C ASP A 227 -22.71 18.04 -14.47
N ILE A 228 -23.24 18.26 -13.26
CA ILE A 228 -24.18 17.34 -12.61
C ILE A 228 -25.39 17.09 -13.51
N GLY A 229 -25.71 15.81 -13.72
CA GLY A 229 -26.81 15.34 -14.56
C GLY A 229 -26.60 15.52 -16.07
N LYS A 230 -25.44 16.03 -16.51
CA LYS A 230 -25.15 16.24 -17.95
C LYS A 230 -24.26 15.12 -18.48
N PRO A 231 -24.78 14.18 -19.27
CA PRO A 231 -23.96 13.10 -19.83
C PRO A 231 -22.93 13.64 -20.82
N ARG A 232 -21.67 13.28 -20.63
CA ARG A 232 -20.55 13.51 -21.55
C ARG A 232 -20.37 12.26 -22.41
N LYS A 233 -20.41 12.39 -23.73
CA LYS A 233 -20.30 11.26 -24.66
C LYS A 233 -19.06 11.38 -25.53
N ASP A 234 -18.34 10.28 -25.67
CA ASP A 234 -17.26 10.12 -26.63
C ASP A 234 -17.30 8.71 -27.24
N GLY A 235 -17.80 8.62 -28.48
CA GLY A 235 -18.01 7.36 -29.17
C GLY A 235 -19.01 6.45 -28.43
N ASN A 236 -18.55 5.26 -28.05
CA ASN A 236 -19.29 4.24 -27.30
C ASN A 236 -19.42 4.53 -25.80
N ILE A 237 -18.65 5.47 -25.26
CA ILE A 237 -18.62 5.81 -23.84
C ILE A 237 -19.54 6.99 -23.54
N SER A 238 -20.34 6.85 -22.48
CA SER A 238 -21.11 7.93 -21.87
C SER A 238 -20.81 7.98 -20.37
N LEU A 239 -20.38 9.14 -19.88
CA LEU A 239 -20.06 9.39 -18.48
C LEU A 239 -21.00 10.47 -17.92
N THR A 240 -21.61 10.22 -16.77
CA THR A 240 -22.51 11.16 -16.10
C THR A 240 -22.08 11.36 -14.66
N LEU A 241 -21.89 12.62 -14.25
CA LEU A 241 -21.77 12.99 -12.84
C LEU A 241 -23.17 13.04 -12.24
N LEU A 242 -23.51 12.09 -11.36
CA LEU A 242 -24.81 12.00 -10.72
C LEU A 242 -24.92 12.99 -9.55
N ALA A 243 -23.88 13.08 -8.73
CA ALA A 243 -23.80 13.99 -7.60
C ALA A 243 -22.35 14.42 -7.35
N LEU A 244 -22.19 15.64 -6.82
CA LEU A 244 -20.91 16.15 -6.32
C LEU A 244 -21.18 16.96 -5.05
N GLU A 245 -21.01 16.30 -3.91
CA GLU A 245 -21.17 16.89 -2.59
C GLU A 245 -19.86 17.57 -2.13
N LYS A 246 -19.65 17.73 -0.81
CA LYS A 246 -18.44 18.39 -0.28
C LYS A 246 -17.17 17.60 -0.61
N ASN A 247 -17.18 16.30 -0.33
CA ASN A 247 -16.02 15.42 -0.46
C ASN A 247 -16.37 14.09 -1.17
N VAL A 248 -17.51 14.04 -1.85
CA VAL A 248 -18.05 12.82 -2.47
C VAL A 248 -18.50 13.10 -3.89
N ALA A 249 -18.16 12.21 -4.81
CA ALA A 249 -18.64 12.21 -6.18
C ALA A 249 -19.35 10.88 -6.50
N GLU A 250 -20.50 10.96 -7.15
CA GLU A 250 -21.21 9.80 -7.71
C GLU A 250 -21.19 9.87 -9.23
N ILE A 251 -20.74 8.79 -9.86
CA ILE A 251 -20.49 8.72 -11.30
C ILE A 251 -21.15 7.48 -11.85
N GLU A 252 -21.79 7.63 -13.01
CA GLU A 252 -22.29 6.52 -13.82
C GLU A 252 -21.57 6.53 -15.17
N MET A 253 -20.99 5.40 -15.54
CA MET A 253 -20.39 5.16 -16.85
C MET A 253 -21.16 4.08 -17.59
N ASN A 254 -21.39 4.29 -18.87
CA ASN A 254 -21.97 3.30 -19.75
C ASN A 254 -21.09 3.14 -21.00
N ASN A 255 -20.80 1.89 -21.36
CA ASN A 255 -20.15 1.53 -22.61
C ASN A 255 -21.15 0.75 -23.47
N ASN A 256 -21.58 1.34 -24.59
CA ASN A 256 -22.55 0.73 -25.50
C ASN A 256 -21.91 -0.21 -26.52
N ALA A 257 -20.59 -0.40 -26.49
CA ALA A 257 -19.92 -1.38 -27.33
C ALA A 257 -20.07 -2.80 -26.72
N PRO A 258 -20.06 -3.85 -27.55
CA PRO A 258 -20.04 -5.22 -27.04
C PRO A 258 -18.79 -5.46 -26.19
N VAL A 259 -18.95 -6.22 -25.10
CA VAL A 259 -17.82 -6.70 -24.30
C VAL A 259 -17.05 -7.73 -25.13
N LEU A 260 -15.73 -7.59 -25.19
CA LEU A 260 -14.84 -8.57 -25.81
C LEU A 260 -14.93 -9.89 -25.04
N GLU A 261 -15.00 -11.02 -25.74
CA GLU A 261 -15.06 -12.35 -25.11
C GLU A 261 -13.82 -12.60 -24.23
N GLU A 262 -12.65 -12.16 -24.67
CA GLU A 262 -11.42 -12.24 -23.86
C GLU A 262 -11.44 -11.34 -22.61
N ALA A 263 -12.37 -10.38 -22.54
CA ALA A 263 -12.57 -9.48 -21.41
C ALA A 263 -13.83 -9.82 -20.60
N SER A 264 -14.60 -10.86 -20.96
CA SER A 264 -15.83 -11.22 -20.24
C SER A 264 -15.57 -11.83 -18.88
N ASP A 265 -14.46 -12.56 -18.76
CA ASP A 265 -14.11 -13.33 -17.55
C ASP A 265 -13.13 -12.58 -16.64
N VAL A 266 -12.60 -11.46 -17.11
CA VAL A 266 -11.66 -10.61 -16.37
C VAL A 266 -12.43 -9.46 -15.73
N SER A 267 -12.38 -9.34 -14.40
CA SER A 267 -12.94 -8.17 -13.71
C SER A 267 -12.10 -6.93 -14.06
N VAL A 268 -12.55 -6.17 -15.05
CA VAL A 268 -11.84 -4.98 -15.51
C VAL A 268 -12.31 -3.77 -14.72
N ASN A 269 -11.44 -3.19 -13.90
CA ASN A 269 -11.66 -1.83 -13.43
C ASN A 269 -11.54 -0.89 -14.63
N THR A 270 -12.62 -0.19 -14.96
CA THR A 270 -12.70 0.68 -16.15
C THR A 270 -12.62 2.16 -15.79
N LEU A 271 -12.61 2.49 -14.49
CA LEU A 271 -12.68 3.87 -13.99
C LEU A 271 -11.57 4.15 -12.99
N MET A 272 -10.79 5.19 -13.27
CA MET A 272 -9.93 5.83 -12.29
C MET A 272 -10.42 7.26 -12.05
N VAL A 273 -10.57 7.63 -10.78
CA VAL A 273 -11.19 8.88 -10.37
C VAL A 273 -10.27 9.57 -9.38
N GLN A 274 -9.96 10.83 -9.65
CA GLN A 274 -9.26 11.71 -8.72
C GLN A 274 -9.97 13.05 -8.59
N ALA A 275 -9.72 13.73 -7.47
CA ALA A 275 -10.28 15.04 -7.20
C ALA A 275 -9.18 16.05 -6.89
N ARG A 276 -9.44 17.30 -7.21
CA ARG A 276 -8.64 18.46 -6.82
C ARG A 276 -9.46 19.42 -5.98
N ASP A 277 -8.79 20.05 -5.04
CA ASP A 277 -9.35 21.19 -4.30
C ASP A 277 -9.26 22.49 -5.13
N SER A 278 -9.69 23.60 -4.53
CA SER A 278 -9.62 24.93 -5.16
C SER A 278 -8.20 25.46 -5.41
N SER A 279 -7.19 24.90 -4.74
CA SER A 279 -5.79 25.25 -4.98
C SER A 279 -5.18 24.45 -6.14
N GLY A 280 -5.87 23.42 -6.61
CA GLY A 280 -5.42 22.51 -7.66
C GLY A 280 -4.61 21.32 -7.14
N GLN A 281 -4.49 21.15 -5.82
CA GLN A 281 -3.83 20.00 -5.22
C GLN A 281 -4.70 18.76 -5.30
N VAL A 282 -4.08 17.60 -5.55
CA VAL A 282 -4.80 16.31 -5.61
C VAL A 282 -5.16 15.88 -4.20
N LEU A 283 -6.44 15.56 -3.99
CA LEU A 283 -6.94 15.05 -2.72
C LEU A 283 -6.71 13.54 -2.60
N SER A 284 -6.30 13.08 -1.42
CA SER A 284 -6.23 11.65 -1.15
C SER A 284 -7.63 11.03 -1.11
N ARG A 285 -7.75 9.74 -1.46
CA ARG A 285 -9.03 9.03 -1.48
C ARG A 285 -9.29 8.39 -0.12
N SER A 286 -10.50 8.60 0.43
CA SER A 286 -10.95 7.96 1.66
C SER A 286 -11.54 6.57 1.42
N GLY A 287 -12.09 6.33 0.23
CA GLY A 287 -12.68 5.04 -0.16
C GLY A 287 -13.62 5.14 -1.36
N SER A 288 -14.17 3.99 -1.78
CA SER A 288 -15.23 3.96 -2.79
C SER A 288 -16.18 2.77 -2.66
N ILE A 289 -17.40 3.01 -3.14
CA ILE A 289 -18.49 2.04 -3.27
C ILE A 289 -18.84 1.94 -4.76
N ASN A 290 -18.84 0.72 -5.31
CA ASN A 290 -19.04 0.51 -6.74
C ASN A 290 -20.41 -0.12 -7.05
N GLU A 291 -21.19 -0.42 -6.02
CA GLU A 291 -22.55 -0.92 -6.11
C GLU A 291 -23.55 0.21 -5.95
N ASP A 292 -24.46 0.31 -6.90
CA ASP A 292 -25.64 1.16 -6.73
C ASP A 292 -26.73 0.47 -5.90
N ALA A 293 -27.79 1.23 -5.61
CA ALA A 293 -28.91 0.76 -4.82
C ALA A 293 -29.67 -0.42 -5.48
N GLU A 294 -29.68 -0.52 -6.81
CA GLU A 294 -30.37 -1.59 -7.54
C GLU A 294 -29.60 -2.92 -7.39
N GLN A 295 -28.26 -2.87 -7.50
CA GLN A 295 -27.39 -4.01 -7.24
C GLN A 295 -27.50 -4.51 -5.80
N ILE A 296 -27.45 -3.60 -4.82
CA ILE A 296 -27.57 -3.96 -3.40
C ILE A 296 -28.94 -4.62 -3.14
N ALA A 297 -30.02 -4.09 -3.71
CA ALA A 297 -31.35 -4.68 -3.59
C ALA A 297 -31.44 -6.07 -4.25
N PHE A 298 -30.74 -6.28 -5.36
CA PHE A 298 -30.65 -7.59 -6.02
C PHE A 298 -29.93 -8.61 -5.14
N TYR A 299 -28.76 -8.28 -4.59
CA TYR A 299 -28.03 -9.17 -3.69
C TYR A 299 -28.81 -9.51 -2.41
N ARG A 300 -29.49 -8.52 -1.82
CA ARG A 300 -30.38 -8.76 -0.67
C ARG A 300 -31.53 -9.73 -1.02
N ARG A 301 -32.02 -9.71 -2.27
CA ARG A 301 -33.03 -10.67 -2.75
C ARG A 301 -32.47 -12.09 -2.88
N GLN A 302 -31.27 -12.24 -3.44
CA GLN A 302 -30.58 -13.53 -3.53
C GLN A 302 -30.37 -14.14 -2.13
N LEU A 303 -29.88 -13.33 -1.18
CA LEU A 303 -29.70 -13.75 0.21
C LEU A 303 -31.02 -14.21 0.86
N ALA A 304 -32.10 -13.45 0.66
CA ALA A 304 -33.43 -13.82 1.14
C ALA A 304 -34.01 -15.08 0.46
N ALA A 305 -33.61 -15.39 -0.77
CA ALA A 305 -33.98 -16.62 -1.47
C ALA A 305 -33.21 -17.82 -0.89
N MET A 306 -31.90 -17.68 -0.64
CA MET A 306 -31.07 -18.70 0.02
C MET A 306 -31.62 -19.03 1.41
N GLN A 307 -32.04 -18.04 2.19
CA GLN A 307 -32.61 -18.23 3.54
C GLN A 307 -33.87 -19.12 3.56
N LYS A 308 -34.60 -19.21 2.44
CA LYS A 308 -35.82 -20.04 2.33
C LYS A 308 -35.54 -21.50 1.98
N GLN A 309 -34.31 -21.82 1.61
CA GLN A 309 -33.91 -23.19 1.24
C GLN A 309 -33.45 -23.96 2.48
N SER A 310 -33.71 -25.26 2.49
CA SER A 310 -33.20 -26.18 3.52
C SER A 310 -31.93 -26.92 3.08
N THR A 311 -31.71 -27.04 1.76
CA THR A 311 -30.62 -27.81 1.14
C THR A 311 -30.18 -27.14 -0.15
N TRP A 312 -28.90 -27.25 -0.50
CA TRP A 312 -28.42 -26.79 -1.80
C TRP A 312 -28.79 -27.80 -2.88
N SER A 313 -29.34 -27.34 -4.00
CA SER A 313 -29.69 -28.20 -5.13
C SER A 313 -29.19 -27.60 -6.44
N ASP A 314 -28.83 -28.44 -7.41
CA ASP A 314 -28.39 -28.01 -8.74
C ASP A 314 -29.42 -27.10 -9.42
N ALA A 315 -30.72 -27.34 -9.19
CA ALA A 315 -31.80 -26.52 -9.71
C ALA A 315 -31.81 -25.11 -9.10
N PHE A 316 -31.52 -25.00 -7.79
CA PHE A 316 -31.43 -23.71 -7.11
C PHE A 316 -30.16 -22.95 -7.50
N GLU A 317 -29.02 -23.64 -7.60
CA GLU A 317 -27.77 -23.07 -8.11
C GLU A 317 -27.96 -22.47 -9.51
N LYS A 318 -28.55 -23.26 -10.42
CA LYS A 318 -28.87 -22.81 -11.77
C LYS A 318 -29.81 -21.60 -11.76
N GLN A 319 -30.81 -21.57 -10.87
CA GLN A 319 -31.70 -20.42 -10.73
C GLN A 319 -30.92 -19.16 -10.32
N LEU A 320 -30.04 -19.26 -9.31
CA LEU A 320 -29.22 -18.12 -8.86
C LEU A 320 -28.30 -17.61 -9.97
N GLU A 321 -27.67 -18.52 -10.72
CA GLU A 321 -26.81 -18.22 -11.88
C GLU A 321 -27.61 -17.53 -13.00
N ASP A 322 -28.77 -18.07 -13.36
CA ASP A 322 -29.63 -17.52 -14.41
C ASP A 322 -30.15 -16.12 -14.01
N GLU A 323 -30.52 -15.91 -12.73
CA GLU A 323 -30.93 -14.61 -12.19
C GLU A 323 -29.78 -13.60 -12.21
N GLN A 324 -28.57 -14.01 -11.82
CA GLN A 324 -27.36 -13.19 -11.88
C GLN A 324 -27.06 -12.78 -13.33
N GLN A 325 -27.02 -13.73 -14.26
CA GLN A 325 -26.79 -13.45 -15.68
C GLN A 325 -27.86 -12.52 -16.27
N ALA A 326 -29.13 -12.70 -15.88
CA ALA A 326 -30.22 -11.85 -16.33
C ALA A 326 -30.11 -10.42 -15.77
N PHE A 327 -29.64 -10.28 -14.52
CA PHE A 327 -29.35 -8.99 -13.91
C PHE A 327 -28.19 -8.29 -14.61
N ASP A 328 -27.05 -8.96 -14.79
CA ASP A 328 -25.86 -8.39 -15.42
C ASP A 328 -26.10 -7.95 -16.88
N ARG A 329 -26.93 -8.69 -17.63
CA ARG A 329 -27.34 -8.30 -18.99
C ARG A 329 -28.15 -7.00 -19.04
N LYS A 330 -28.87 -6.67 -17.97
CA LYS A 330 -29.64 -5.41 -17.86
C LYS A 330 -28.81 -4.30 -17.21
N HIS A 331 -27.92 -4.68 -16.30
CA HIS A 331 -27.10 -3.77 -15.51
C HIS A 331 -25.73 -3.50 -16.17
N THR A 332 -25.77 -2.94 -17.38
CA THR A 332 -24.56 -2.68 -18.19
C THR A 332 -23.79 -1.44 -17.74
N ARG A 333 -24.37 -0.65 -16.83
CA ARG A 333 -23.78 0.59 -16.33
C ARG A 333 -22.83 0.30 -15.18
N ARG A 334 -21.76 1.07 -15.11
CA ARG A 334 -20.78 1.02 -14.03
C ARG A 334 -21.00 2.23 -13.14
N TYR A 335 -21.25 1.96 -11.87
CA TYR A 335 -21.43 2.96 -10.84
C TYR A 335 -20.14 3.10 -10.03
N ALA A 336 -19.83 4.33 -9.61
CA ALA A 336 -18.77 4.60 -8.66
C ALA A 336 -19.16 5.79 -7.78
N LYS A 337 -19.21 5.56 -6.47
CA LYS A 337 -19.28 6.59 -5.43
C LYS A 337 -17.94 6.69 -4.73
N VAL A 338 -17.25 7.81 -4.91
CA VAL A 338 -15.86 8.02 -4.47
C VAL A 338 -15.81 9.11 -3.41
N TYR A 339 -15.13 8.81 -2.30
CA TYR A 339 -14.94 9.70 -1.16
C TYR A 339 -13.50 10.21 -1.14
N PHE A 340 -13.32 11.49 -0.82
CA PHE A 340 -12.05 12.18 -0.76
C PHE A 340 -11.81 12.81 0.62
N ASN A 341 -10.54 12.93 1.00
CA ASN A 341 -10.10 13.63 2.19
C ASN A 341 -9.90 15.11 1.87
N GLY A 342 -11.01 15.87 1.82
CA GLY A 342 -10.98 17.31 1.55
C GLY A 342 -12.17 17.78 0.70
N MET A 343 -12.25 19.10 0.49
CA MET A 343 -13.31 19.70 -0.32
C MET A 343 -13.00 19.60 -1.81
N VAL A 344 -13.89 18.99 -2.58
CA VAL A 344 -13.74 18.80 -4.03
C VAL A 344 -14.17 20.06 -4.80
N ASP A 345 -13.27 20.59 -5.62
CA ASP A 345 -13.56 21.63 -6.63
C ASP A 345 -13.73 21.00 -8.02
N LYS A 346 -12.75 20.18 -8.43
CA LYS A 346 -12.72 19.51 -9.73
C LYS A 346 -12.56 18.01 -9.57
N LEU A 347 -13.18 17.27 -10.48
CA LEU A 347 -13.08 15.82 -10.59
C LEU A 347 -12.46 15.47 -11.95
N GLU A 348 -11.39 14.68 -11.93
CA GLU A 348 -10.79 14.11 -13.13
C GLU A 348 -11.10 12.61 -13.18
N VAL A 349 -11.72 12.16 -14.27
CA VAL A 349 -12.14 10.78 -14.47
C VAL A 349 -11.47 10.23 -15.72
N ALA A 350 -10.66 9.18 -15.56
CA ALA A 350 -10.13 8.41 -16.67
C ALA A 350 -10.98 7.15 -16.87
N VAL A 351 -11.48 6.98 -18.10
CA VAL A 351 -12.25 5.82 -18.54
C VAL A 351 -11.41 5.00 -19.50
N MET A 352 -11.18 3.73 -19.15
CA MET A 352 -10.44 2.79 -19.99
C MET A 352 -11.42 2.01 -20.88
N ASP A 353 -11.27 2.14 -22.20
CA ASP A 353 -12.16 1.54 -23.18
C ASP A 353 -11.59 0.21 -23.70
N PHE A 354 -12.10 -0.89 -23.15
CA PHE A 354 -11.71 -2.26 -23.51
C PHE A 354 -12.55 -2.87 -24.64
N SER A 355 -13.42 -2.09 -25.31
CA SER A 355 -14.27 -2.61 -26.39
C SER A 355 -13.52 -3.17 -27.60
N LYS A 356 -12.27 -2.74 -27.79
CA LYS A 356 -11.30 -3.29 -28.76
C LYS A 356 -9.93 -3.42 -28.09
N ALA A 357 -9.91 -4.08 -26.94
CA ALA A 357 -8.68 -4.31 -26.19
C ALA A 357 -7.66 -5.11 -27.01
N GLN A 358 -6.39 -4.86 -26.74
CA GLN A 358 -5.28 -5.63 -27.30
C GLN A 358 -4.72 -6.54 -26.22
N VAL A 359 -4.79 -7.85 -26.42
CA VAL A 359 -4.20 -8.82 -25.49
C VAL A 359 -2.78 -9.16 -25.93
N THR A 360 -1.82 -8.87 -25.06
CA THR A 360 -0.41 -9.23 -25.23
C THR A 360 -0.12 -10.49 -24.42
N ARG A 361 0.22 -11.59 -25.10
CA ARG A 361 0.66 -12.84 -24.49
C ARG A 361 2.15 -13.04 -24.78
N LYS A 362 2.96 -13.24 -23.74
CA LYS A 362 4.42 -13.38 -23.87
C LYS A 362 4.92 -14.51 -22.99
N ASP A 363 5.62 -15.46 -23.61
CA ASP A 363 6.49 -16.39 -22.89
C ASP A 363 7.72 -15.62 -22.40
N LEU A 364 7.92 -15.61 -21.10
CA LEU A 364 9.02 -14.95 -20.43
C LEU A 364 10.21 -15.90 -20.29
N ASP A 365 11.40 -15.38 -20.59
CA ASP A 365 12.70 -15.99 -20.28
C ASP A 365 13.55 -14.88 -19.66
N LEU A 366 13.40 -14.70 -18.35
CA LEU A 366 13.97 -13.56 -17.63
C LEU A 366 15.34 -13.92 -17.05
N PRO A 367 16.39 -13.13 -17.33
CA PRO A 367 17.68 -13.37 -16.70
C PRO A 367 17.59 -13.15 -15.19
N VAL A 368 18.25 -14.03 -14.45
CA VAL A 368 18.42 -13.89 -12.99
C VAL A 368 19.70 -13.12 -12.72
N LEU A 369 19.55 -11.90 -12.23
CA LEU A 369 20.66 -10.97 -11.94
C LEU A 369 21.02 -11.01 -10.45
N SER A 370 22.29 -10.82 -10.13
CA SER A 370 22.79 -10.84 -8.75
C SER A 370 23.37 -9.48 -8.38
N PHE A 371 22.60 -8.69 -7.63
CA PHE A 371 23.05 -7.45 -7.02
C PHE A 371 23.02 -7.61 -5.50
N GLU A 372 24.19 -7.69 -4.87
CA GLU A 372 24.27 -7.68 -3.41
C GLU A 372 24.10 -6.24 -2.93
N ARG A 373 23.16 -5.99 -2.00
CA ARG A 373 22.93 -4.64 -1.46
C ARG A 373 24.20 -4.00 -0.91
N ASN A 374 25.06 -4.82 -0.30
CA ASN A 374 26.38 -4.43 0.17
C ASN A 374 27.42 -5.40 -0.41
N THR A 375 28.43 -4.88 -1.10
CA THR A 375 29.50 -5.70 -1.69
C THR A 375 30.87 -5.08 -1.43
N THR A 376 31.93 -5.89 -1.49
CA THR A 376 33.32 -5.41 -1.48
C THR A 376 33.95 -5.44 -2.87
N ASP A 377 33.23 -5.96 -3.87
CA ASP A 377 33.67 -5.89 -5.27
C ASP A 377 33.73 -4.43 -5.69
N LYS A 378 34.74 -4.06 -6.48
CA LYS A 378 34.87 -2.70 -7.03
C LYS A 378 34.24 -2.57 -8.42
N THR A 379 33.88 -3.69 -9.03
CA THR A 379 33.30 -3.74 -10.36
C THR A 379 31.85 -3.29 -10.28
N ILE A 380 31.50 -2.27 -11.05
CA ILE A 380 30.12 -1.79 -11.16
C ILE A 380 29.45 -2.58 -12.28
N GLN A 381 28.47 -3.41 -11.92
CA GLN A 381 27.71 -4.21 -12.87
C GLN A 381 26.73 -3.33 -13.66
N ALA A 382 26.67 -3.50 -14.98
CA ALA A 382 25.67 -2.79 -15.78
C ALA A 382 24.27 -3.42 -15.58
N LEU A 383 23.24 -2.57 -15.52
CA LEU A 383 21.83 -2.97 -15.49
C LEU A 383 21.06 -2.28 -16.63
N PRO A 384 21.26 -2.70 -17.90
CA PRO A 384 20.63 -2.06 -19.04
C PRO A 384 19.16 -2.48 -19.12
N ILE A 385 18.27 -1.60 -18.67
CA ILE A 385 16.82 -1.79 -18.81
C ILE A 385 16.31 -0.86 -19.92
N PRO A 386 15.72 -1.38 -21.02
CA PRO A 386 15.41 -0.60 -22.22
C PRO A 386 14.07 0.13 -22.12
N VAL A 387 13.64 0.53 -20.93
CA VAL A 387 12.38 1.25 -20.71
C VAL A 387 12.58 2.42 -19.76
N VAL A 388 11.67 3.39 -19.84
CA VAL A 388 11.62 4.55 -18.94
C VAL A 388 10.41 4.43 -18.05
N VAL A 389 10.63 4.56 -16.75
CA VAL A 389 9.57 4.54 -15.73
C VAL A 389 9.77 5.74 -14.83
N TYR A 390 8.68 6.47 -14.62
CA TYR A 390 8.71 7.68 -13.83
C TYR A 390 8.31 7.41 -12.39
N ASP A 391 8.88 8.19 -11.48
CA ASP A 391 8.46 8.24 -10.07
C ASP A 391 7.43 9.36 -9.90
N ASP A 392 6.16 8.97 -9.95
CA ASP A 392 5.02 9.88 -9.82
C ASP A 392 4.84 10.43 -8.40
N GLN A 393 5.49 9.81 -7.42
CA GLN A 393 5.40 10.20 -6.00
C GLN A 393 6.52 11.17 -5.62
N ALA A 394 7.68 11.10 -6.31
CA ALA A 394 8.85 11.92 -6.00
C ALA A 394 8.51 13.41 -5.86
N ALA A 395 7.75 13.99 -6.80
CA ALA A 395 7.43 15.42 -6.74
C ALA A 395 6.59 15.82 -5.51
N SER A 396 5.72 14.94 -5.04
CA SER A 396 4.90 15.15 -3.85
C SER A 396 5.74 14.95 -2.58
N TYR A 397 6.44 13.81 -2.52
CA TYR A 397 7.31 13.41 -1.42
C TYR A 397 8.42 14.44 -1.14
N LEU A 398 9.05 14.97 -2.19
CA LEU A 398 10.15 15.94 -2.08
C LEU A 398 9.71 17.33 -1.56
N LYS A 399 8.41 17.63 -1.52
CA LYS A 399 7.91 18.83 -0.81
C LYS A 399 8.19 18.74 0.69
N GLY A 400 8.27 17.52 1.24
CA GLY A 400 8.64 17.28 2.64
C GLY A 400 10.05 17.79 3.00
N ALA A 401 10.93 18.02 2.02
CA ALA A 401 12.22 18.65 2.26
C ALA A 401 12.13 20.11 2.75
N GLN A 402 10.95 20.74 2.62
CA GLN A 402 10.67 22.10 3.08
C GLN A 402 9.62 22.13 4.18
N ILE A 403 9.43 21.04 4.92
CA ILE A 403 8.51 21.02 6.07
C ILE A 403 8.99 22.05 7.13
N ASP A 404 8.06 22.82 7.68
CA ASP A 404 8.35 23.76 8.76
C ASP A 404 7.96 23.20 10.14
N GLU A 405 8.38 23.90 11.19
CA GLU A 405 8.12 23.51 12.58
C GLU A 405 6.61 23.34 12.86
N GLU A 406 5.79 24.27 12.39
CA GLU A 406 4.34 24.26 12.64
C GLU A 406 3.68 23.04 11.98
N SER A 407 4.07 22.73 10.74
CA SER A 407 3.57 21.59 9.99
C SER A 407 4.01 20.26 10.61
N LEU A 408 5.27 20.17 11.07
CA LEU A 408 5.78 19.00 11.77
C LEU A 408 5.00 18.75 13.07
N LYS A 409 4.80 19.79 13.90
CA LYS A 409 4.02 19.67 15.15
C LYS A 409 2.58 19.25 14.91
N LYS A 410 1.93 19.77 13.86
CA LYS A 410 0.54 19.40 13.50
C LYS A 410 0.41 17.96 13.01
N SER A 411 1.49 17.34 12.55
CA SER A 411 1.48 15.96 12.06
C SER A 411 1.53 14.91 13.18
N VAL A 412 1.85 15.32 14.42
CA VAL A 412 1.95 14.42 15.57
C VAL A 412 0.57 13.99 16.05
N THR A 413 0.36 12.69 16.11
CA THR A 413 -0.78 12.03 16.74
C THR A 413 -0.30 11.34 18.00
N ILE A 414 -0.99 11.60 19.12
CA ILE A 414 -0.68 10.98 20.40
C ILE A 414 -1.70 9.87 20.68
N SER A 415 -1.21 8.68 20.99
CA SER A 415 -2.02 7.55 21.44
C SER A 415 -1.54 7.06 22.80
N GLN A 416 -2.48 6.62 23.62
CA GLN A 416 -2.19 6.00 24.91
C GLN A 416 -2.72 4.57 24.89
N SER A 417 -1.94 3.64 25.42
CA SER A 417 -2.33 2.23 25.53
C SER A 417 -1.88 1.65 26.88
N VAL A 418 -2.67 0.70 27.39
CA VAL A 418 -2.33 -0.08 28.58
C VAL A 418 -2.52 -1.55 28.23
N GLU A 419 -1.44 -2.26 27.94
CA GLU A 419 -1.47 -3.70 27.75
C GLU A 419 -1.43 -4.43 29.10
N ASP A 420 -0.54 -3.98 29.99
CA ASP A 420 -0.40 -4.41 31.39
C ASP A 420 -0.18 -3.16 32.25
N ALA A 421 -0.52 -3.22 33.54
CA ALA A 421 -0.16 -2.19 34.51
C ALA A 421 1.35 -1.91 34.52
N SER A 422 2.20 -2.91 34.25
CA SER A 422 3.66 -2.71 34.18
C SER A 422 4.20 -2.15 32.85
N ASP A 423 3.35 -2.01 31.82
CA ASP A 423 3.77 -1.62 30.46
C ASP A 423 2.72 -0.71 29.81
N ALA A 424 2.40 0.38 30.50
CA ALA A 424 1.55 1.43 29.94
C ALA A 424 2.39 2.36 29.07
N ARG A 425 1.83 2.81 27.94
CA ARG A 425 2.58 3.54 26.91
C ARG A 425 1.86 4.81 26.44
N ILE A 426 2.64 5.84 26.15
CA ILE A 426 2.23 7.02 25.38
C ILE A 426 3.11 7.06 24.13
N GLU A 427 2.48 6.99 22.97
CA GLU A 427 3.13 6.99 21.67
C GLU A 427 2.84 8.30 20.93
N PHE A 428 3.90 8.92 20.42
CA PHE A 428 3.89 10.12 19.60
C PHE A 428 4.27 9.70 18.19
N SER A 429 3.27 9.54 17.33
CA SER A 429 3.46 9.09 15.95
C SER A 429 3.25 10.24 14.98
N HIS A 430 4.01 10.26 13.89
CA HIS A 430 3.70 11.10 12.73
C HIS A 430 4.01 10.33 11.44
N PRO A 431 3.40 10.70 10.30
CA PRO A 431 3.78 10.13 9.02
C PRO A 431 5.28 10.31 8.78
N ARG A 432 5.95 9.26 8.30
CA ARG A 432 7.36 9.35 7.93
C ARG A 432 7.52 10.38 6.82
N THR A 433 8.37 11.36 7.06
CA THR A 433 8.67 12.47 6.16
C THR A 433 10.06 12.33 5.56
N PHE A 434 10.34 13.11 4.51
CA PHE A 434 11.68 13.26 3.94
C PHE A 434 12.74 13.60 5.01
N ASN A 435 12.33 14.41 5.97
CA ASN A 435 13.16 14.88 7.06
C ASN A 435 13.66 13.74 7.96
N ASP A 436 12.81 12.74 8.22
CA ASP A 436 13.12 11.58 9.07
C ASP A 436 14.19 10.67 8.44
N GLU A 437 14.30 10.66 7.11
CA GLU A 437 15.31 9.90 6.40
C GLU A 437 16.71 10.51 6.49
N LEU A 438 16.81 11.80 6.81
CA LEU A 438 18.06 12.55 6.89
C LEU A 438 18.49 12.86 8.32
N LEU A 439 17.87 12.26 9.34
CA LEU A 439 18.28 12.45 10.73
C LEU A 439 19.71 11.95 10.98
N GLY A 440 20.10 10.86 10.31
CA GLY A 440 21.39 10.22 10.51
C GLY A 440 21.54 9.64 11.93
N GLY A 441 22.79 9.39 12.35
CA GLY A 441 23.10 8.84 13.68
C GLY A 441 23.54 9.86 14.74
N GLN A 442 23.55 11.15 14.40
CA GLN A 442 24.03 12.22 15.27
C GLN A 442 22.87 13.16 15.63
N PHE A 443 22.20 12.87 16.72
CA PHE A 443 21.17 13.73 17.32
C PHE A 443 21.36 13.75 18.83
N SER A 444 20.89 14.82 19.47
CA SER A 444 20.81 14.91 20.93
C SER A 444 19.34 15.05 21.29
N THR A 445 18.87 14.19 22.19
CA THR A 445 17.48 14.19 22.66
C THR A 445 17.18 15.32 23.64
N GLY A 446 18.20 16.06 24.09
CA GLY A 446 18.04 17.10 25.12
C GLY A 446 17.48 16.57 26.43
N ASP A 447 16.99 17.48 27.28
CA ASP A 447 16.20 17.12 28.46
C ASP A 447 14.73 16.95 28.02
N THR A 448 14.14 15.78 28.26
CA THR A 448 12.71 15.48 28.04
C THR A 448 11.95 15.53 29.35
N PRO A 449 11.47 16.71 29.80
CA PRO A 449 10.72 16.82 31.04
C PRO A 449 9.40 16.05 30.92
N LEU A 450 9.09 15.27 31.96
CA LEU A 450 7.83 14.55 32.10
C LEU A 450 7.36 14.64 33.55
N THR A 451 6.07 14.93 33.74
CA THR A 451 5.43 14.91 35.05
C THR A 451 4.04 14.32 34.92
N PHE A 452 3.73 13.37 35.80
CA PHE A 452 2.39 12.79 35.92
C PHE A 452 1.58 13.55 36.97
N PHE A 453 0.27 13.64 36.78
CA PHE A 453 -0.64 14.36 37.67
C PHE A 453 -1.86 13.51 38.01
N THR A 454 -2.39 13.74 39.21
CA THR A 454 -3.68 13.19 39.66
C THR A 454 -4.86 13.95 39.00
N GLN A 455 -6.09 13.52 39.28
CA GLN A 455 -7.31 14.22 38.88
C GLN A 455 -7.98 14.87 40.09
N ASN A 456 -8.37 16.14 39.97
CA ASN A 456 -9.11 16.84 41.02
C ASN A 456 -10.61 16.48 41.01
N ALA A 457 -11.36 16.97 42.01
CA ALA A 457 -12.79 16.69 42.17
C ALA A 457 -13.67 17.21 41.02
N GLN A 458 -13.17 18.15 40.20
CA GLN A 458 -13.83 18.71 39.03
C GLN A 458 -13.46 17.96 37.74
N GLY A 459 -12.67 16.89 37.83
CA GLY A 459 -12.23 16.10 36.69
C GLY A 459 -11.09 16.74 35.89
N GLN A 460 -10.40 17.74 36.43
CA GLN A 460 -9.28 18.45 35.80
C GLN A 460 -7.94 18.00 36.41
N ARG A 461 -6.82 18.46 35.82
CA ARG A 461 -5.45 18.19 36.30
C ARG A 461 -5.30 18.61 37.77
N GLY A 462 -4.84 17.67 38.59
CA GLY A 462 -4.61 17.82 40.03
C GLY A 462 -3.15 18.11 40.36
N GLU A 463 -2.68 17.53 41.48
CA GLU A 463 -1.31 17.69 41.98
C GLU A 463 -0.32 16.79 41.21
N PRO A 464 0.95 17.21 41.07
CA PRO A 464 2.00 16.37 40.48
C PRO A 464 2.28 15.14 41.35
N ILE A 465 2.64 14.04 40.70
CA ILE A 465 3.00 12.78 41.33
C ILE A 465 4.53 12.69 41.34
N GLU A 466 5.11 12.60 42.53
CA GLU A 466 6.54 12.32 42.71
C GLU A 466 6.79 10.83 42.46
N LEU A 467 7.67 10.52 41.51
CA LEU A 467 7.97 9.15 41.08
C LEU A 467 9.45 8.84 41.20
N PRO A 468 9.82 7.57 41.46
CA PRO A 468 11.19 7.13 41.30
C PRO A 468 11.59 7.10 39.82
N ASP A 469 12.90 7.20 39.53
CA ASP A 469 13.43 7.23 38.16
C ASP A 469 13.06 5.95 37.37
N GLU A 470 12.87 4.81 38.05
CA GLU A 470 12.50 3.55 37.42
C GLU A 470 11.00 3.44 37.05
N ALA A 471 10.16 4.39 37.45
CA ALA A 471 8.72 4.35 37.16
C ALA A 471 8.38 4.57 35.69
N PHE A 472 9.30 5.15 34.91
CA PHE A 472 9.10 5.41 33.50
C PHE A 472 10.41 5.45 32.71
N GLU A 473 10.31 5.23 31.41
CA GLU A 473 11.39 5.36 30.44
C GLU A 473 10.90 6.22 29.26
N ILE A 474 11.76 7.10 28.76
CA ILE A 474 11.48 7.94 27.59
C ILE A 474 12.42 7.54 26.46
N ASP A 475 11.86 6.94 25.41
CA ASP A 475 12.53 6.74 24.13
C ASP A 475 12.13 7.87 23.18
N ALA A 476 12.83 8.99 23.30
CA ALA A 476 12.56 10.19 22.52
C ALA A 476 12.70 9.98 21.00
N LEU A 477 13.53 9.02 20.56
CA LEU A 477 13.71 8.72 19.14
C LEU A 477 12.51 7.99 18.55
N ARG A 478 11.96 7.05 19.31
CA ARG A 478 10.75 6.33 18.91
C ARG A 478 9.48 7.10 19.22
N GLY A 479 9.59 8.26 19.86
CA GLY A 479 8.44 9.01 20.32
C GLY A 479 7.63 8.21 21.33
N LEU A 480 8.29 7.50 22.26
CA LEU A 480 7.65 6.56 23.16
C LEU A 480 7.96 6.90 24.62
N ILE A 481 6.93 6.92 25.46
CA ILE A 481 7.05 6.96 26.92
C ILE A 481 6.42 5.68 27.46
N THR A 482 7.21 4.88 28.16
CA THR A 482 6.73 3.67 28.85
C THR A 482 6.72 3.93 30.35
N TYR A 483 5.68 3.51 31.05
CA TYR A 483 5.57 3.71 32.50
C TYR A 483 4.88 2.52 33.20
N ASP A 484 5.34 2.23 34.41
CA ASP A 484 4.84 1.12 35.24
C ASP A 484 3.91 1.68 36.32
N LEU A 485 2.61 1.46 36.16
CA LEU A 485 1.57 1.88 37.10
C LEU A 485 1.71 1.25 38.50
N ASN A 486 2.42 0.13 38.65
CA ASN A 486 2.66 -0.49 39.95
C ASN A 486 3.64 0.33 40.82
N LEU A 487 4.42 1.21 40.20
CA LEU A 487 5.38 2.09 40.88
C LEU A 487 4.77 3.45 41.24
N PHE A 488 3.51 3.70 40.85
CA PHE A 488 2.82 4.96 41.15
C PHE A 488 2.20 4.93 42.55
N PRO A 489 2.46 5.93 43.41
CA PRO A 489 1.82 6.03 44.72
C PRO A 489 0.32 6.38 44.63
N GLU A 490 -0.09 7.00 43.52
CA GLU A 490 -1.46 7.42 43.23
C GLU A 490 -1.78 7.18 41.75
N THR A 491 -3.04 6.91 41.42
CA THR A 491 -3.44 6.66 40.03
C THR A 491 -3.23 7.92 39.18
N PRO A 492 -2.35 7.87 38.14
CA PRO A 492 -2.13 9.01 37.28
C PRO A 492 -3.33 9.22 36.35
N ALA A 493 -3.68 10.48 36.11
CA ALA A 493 -4.77 10.88 35.25
C ALA A 493 -4.33 11.76 34.08
N TYR A 494 -3.18 12.44 34.23
CA TYR A 494 -2.59 13.25 33.17
C TYR A 494 -1.08 13.04 33.12
N ALA A 495 -0.52 13.12 31.93
CA ALA A 495 0.92 13.26 31.69
C ALA A 495 1.17 14.59 30.96
N VAL A 496 2.10 15.39 31.46
CA VAL A 496 2.49 16.68 30.88
C VAL A 496 3.99 16.70 30.73
N GLY A 497 4.47 17.09 29.55
CA GLY A 497 5.89 17.08 29.27
C GLY A 497 6.23 17.66 27.91
N SER A 498 7.48 17.47 27.48
CA SER A 498 7.90 17.68 26.10
C SER A 498 8.69 16.50 25.55
N ILE A 499 8.55 16.28 24.25
CA ILE A 499 9.36 15.33 23.49
C ILE A 499 10.02 16.07 22.32
N PRO A 500 11.31 15.80 22.02
CA PRO A 500 11.97 16.41 20.88
C PRO A 500 11.41 15.84 19.58
N LEU A 501 11.07 16.73 18.66
CA LEU A 501 10.96 16.42 17.24
C LEU A 501 12.22 16.93 16.56
N PHE A 502 12.63 16.31 15.46
CA PHE A 502 13.85 16.71 14.75
C PHE A 502 13.49 17.36 13.43
N LEU A 503 14.12 18.48 13.08
CA LEU A 503 13.86 19.23 11.85
C LEU A 503 15.16 19.63 11.17
N ALA A 504 15.40 19.11 9.97
CA ALA A 504 16.59 19.32 9.17
C ALA A 504 16.41 20.49 8.19
N ASN A 505 17.44 21.33 8.09
CA ASN A 505 17.53 22.35 7.05
C ASN A 505 18.12 21.73 5.79
N ILE A 506 17.31 21.61 4.74
CA ILE A 506 17.70 20.96 3.49
C ILE A 506 18.00 21.98 2.39
N GLU A 507 19.23 21.96 1.88
CA GLU A 507 19.60 22.69 0.67
C GLU A 507 19.33 21.84 -0.57
N LYS A 508 18.47 22.35 -1.46
CA LYS A 508 18.18 21.74 -2.76
C LYS A 508 19.06 22.36 -3.85
N GLN A 509 19.72 21.53 -4.64
CA GLN A 509 20.43 21.95 -5.85
C GLN A 509 20.05 21.10 -7.05
N THR A 510 20.27 21.65 -8.24
CA THR A 510 20.03 20.96 -9.50
C THR A 510 21.34 20.85 -10.26
N LEU A 511 21.73 19.62 -10.59
CA LEU A 511 22.99 19.27 -11.24
C LEU A 511 22.69 18.69 -12.61
N THR A 512 23.41 19.14 -13.64
CA THR A 512 23.22 18.59 -14.99
C THR A 512 24.19 17.42 -15.21
N ALA A 513 23.76 16.36 -15.89
CA ALA A 513 24.59 15.18 -16.13
C ALA A 513 25.94 15.48 -16.82
N GLN A 514 26.03 16.56 -17.63
CA GLN A 514 27.29 16.95 -18.27
C GLN A 514 28.26 17.71 -17.34
N GLN A 515 27.80 18.15 -16.17
CA GLN A 515 28.54 19.02 -15.24
C GLN A 515 28.37 18.54 -13.80
N LEU A 516 28.58 17.25 -13.56
CA LEU A 516 28.54 16.70 -12.21
C LEU A 516 29.78 17.13 -11.40
N PRO A 517 29.61 17.48 -10.11
CA PRO A 517 30.73 17.77 -9.23
C PRO A 517 31.57 16.51 -9.00
N LYS A 518 32.82 16.72 -8.58
CA LYS A 518 33.70 15.62 -8.18
C LYS A 518 33.02 14.75 -7.10
N GLY A 519 33.05 13.44 -7.29
CA GLY A 519 32.40 12.47 -6.40
C GLY A 519 31.06 11.95 -6.91
N LEU A 520 30.50 12.56 -7.98
CA LEU A 520 29.34 12.04 -8.69
C LEU A 520 29.72 11.65 -10.13
N GLU A 521 29.29 10.48 -10.57
CA GLU A 521 29.51 10.01 -11.93
C GLU A 521 28.27 9.27 -12.45
N LEU A 522 27.87 9.53 -13.70
CA LEU A 522 26.82 8.77 -14.38
C LEU A 522 27.43 7.80 -15.40
N LYS A 523 27.07 6.52 -15.31
CA LYS A 523 27.40 5.48 -16.30
C LYS A 523 26.10 4.86 -16.84
N GLY A 524 25.60 5.39 -17.95
CA GLY A 524 24.29 5.02 -18.46
C GLY A 524 23.20 5.39 -17.45
N ASN A 525 22.44 4.39 -17.01
CA ASN A 525 21.37 4.57 -16.01
C ASN A 525 21.83 4.47 -14.55
N ALA A 526 23.14 4.32 -14.30
CA ALA A 526 23.70 4.18 -12.97
C ALA A 526 24.35 5.49 -12.48
N LEU A 527 23.93 6.00 -11.33
CA LEU A 527 24.56 7.10 -10.60
C LEU A 527 25.49 6.54 -9.54
N ILE A 528 26.77 6.91 -9.60
CA ILE A 528 27.80 6.55 -8.63
C ILE A 528 28.01 7.75 -7.70
N VAL A 529 27.94 7.50 -6.39
CA VAL A 529 28.00 8.52 -5.33
C VAL A 529 29.14 8.19 -4.37
N ASP A 530 30.18 9.01 -4.34
CA ASP A 530 31.30 8.91 -3.38
C ASP A 530 30.81 9.22 -1.96
N GLN A 531 30.85 8.22 -1.07
CA GLN A 531 30.33 8.33 0.30
C GLN A 531 31.22 9.19 1.21
N GLN A 532 32.47 9.46 0.84
CA GLN A 532 33.33 10.37 1.58
C GLN A 532 32.94 11.84 1.33
N LEU A 533 32.46 12.15 0.12
CA LEU A 533 32.05 13.51 -0.26
C LEU A 533 30.55 13.75 -0.06
N PHE A 534 29.74 12.71 -0.25
CA PHE A 534 28.29 12.75 -0.20
C PHE A 534 27.77 11.60 0.67
N ALA A 535 27.96 11.72 1.98
CA ALA A 535 27.54 10.70 2.92
C ALA A 535 26.01 10.50 2.89
N SER A 536 25.57 9.24 2.83
CA SER A 536 24.16 8.85 2.76
C SER A 536 23.34 9.18 4.02
N ASP A 537 23.94 9.69 5.09
CA ASP A 537 23.22 10.23 6.25
C ASP A 537 22.80 11.70 6.07
N ALA A 538 23.40 12.42 5.11
CA ALA A 538 23.15 13.84 4.87
C ALA A 538 22.70 14.16 3.43
N TRP A 539 22.93 13.27 2.48
CA TRP A 539 22.66 13.52 1.06
C TRP A 539 21.63 12.58 0.45
N ARG A 540 20.72 13.11 -0.35
CA ARG A 540 19.81 12.36 -1.23
C ARG A 540 19.92 12.87 -2.66
N PHE A 541 19.80 11.97 -3.64
CA PHE A 541 19.84 12.30 -5.06
C PHE A 541 18.63 11.71 -5.77
N TYR A 542 17.98 12.51 -6.60
CA TYR A 542 16.86 12.08 -7.43
C TYR A 542 17.18 12.37 -8.89
N ALA A 543 17.02 11.37 -9.75
CA ALA A 543 17.31 11.51 -11.17
C ALA A 543 16.10 12.01 -11.94
N LYS A 544 16.35 12.87 -12.93
CA LYS A 544 15.38 13.31 -13.94
C LYS A 544 15.87 12.97 -15.33
N ASP A 545 14.94 12.64 -16.22
CA ASP A 545 15.22 12.48 -17.64
C ASP A 545 15.36 13.85 -18.35
N ALA A 546 15.45 13.86 -19.69
CA ALA A 546 15.53 15.09 -20.48
C ALA A 546 14.20 15.87 -20.57
N SER A 547 13.07 15.23 -20.25
CA SER A 547 11.76 15.90 -20.17
C SER A 547 11.53 16.60 -18.83
N GLY A 548 12.41 16.34 -17.84
CA GLY A 548 12.34 16.91 -16.49
C GLY A 548 11.49 16.10 -15.52
N GLN A 549 11.07 14.89 -15.92
CA GLN A 549 10.31 13.96 -15.08
C GLN A 549 11.25 13.12 -14.22
N TYR A 550 10.86 12.84 -12.98
CA TYR A 550 11.65 12.00 -12.08
C TYR A 550 11.67 10.56 -12.57
N LEU A 551 12.85 9.95 -12.61
CA LEU A 551 13.04 8.55 -12.94
C LEU A 551 12.89 7.69 -11.70
N LYS A 552 12.21 6.55 -11.83
CA LYS A 552 12.08 5.56 -10.75
C LYS A 552 13.41 4.87 -10.50
N GLU A 553 13.85 4.85 -9.25
CA GLU A 553 14.99 4.02 -8.82
C GLU A 553 14.60 2.54 -8.84
N ILE A 554 15.48 1.72 -9.42
CA ILE A 554 15.35 0.26 -9.49
C ILE A 554 15.89 -0.36 -8.20
N LEU A 555 17.14 -0.04 -7.87
CA LEU A 555 17.87 -0.53 -6.71
C LEU A 555 19.11 0.33 -6.46
N ALA A 556 19.67 0.21 -5.25
CA ALA A 556 20.96 0.76 -4.87
C ALA A 556 21.90 -0.32 -4.33
N VAL A 557 23.19 -0.22 -4.66
CA VAL A 557 24.27 -1.08 -4.16
C VAL A 557 25.35 -0.25 -3.49
N SER A 558 25.68 -0.56 -2.25
CA SER A 558 26.82 0.01 -1.51
C SER A 558 28.08 -0.82 -1.72
N HIS A 559 29.15 -0.18 -2.18
CA HIS A 559 30.47 -0.78 -2.35
C HIS A 559 31.36 -0.41 -1.16
N SER A 560 31.53 -1.35 -0.23
CA SER A 560 32.24 -1.15 1.03
C SER A 560 33.70 -1.58 0.98
N ALA A 561 34.50 -1.02 1.88
CA ALA A 561 35.86 -1.48 2.11
C ALA A 561 35.88 -2.94 2.65
N PRO A 562 36.94 -3.72 2.38
CA PRO A 562 37.07 -5.09 2.89
C PRO A 562 36.94 -5.21 4.41
N HIS A 563 36.62 -6.41 4.90
CA HIS A 563 36.52 -6.74 6.33
C HIS A 563 35.47 -5.93 7.11
N GLY A 564 34.34 -5.61 6.46
CA GLY A 564 33.27 -4.84 7.10
C GLY A 564 33.60 -3.36 7.30
N GLY A 565 34.51 -2.82 6.50
CA GLY A 565 34.81 -1.40 6.51
C GLY A 565 33.66 -0.54 5.96
N PRO A 566 33.79 0.79 6.03
CA PRO A 566 32.73 1.71 5.63
C PRO A 566 32.41 1.61 4.12
N ALA A 567 31.23 2.07 3.73
CA ALA A 567 30.87 2.30 2.33
C ALA A 567 31.85 3.31 1.70
N LEU A 568 32.35 2.99 0.50
CA LEU A 568 33.24 3.86 -0.26
C LEU A 568 32.45 4.66 -1.29
N TYR A 569 31.53 4.00 -1.98
CA TYR A 569 30.59 4.63 -2.91
C TYR A 569 29.31 3.81 -3.02
N ASP A 570 28.21 4.48 -3.31
CA ASP A 570 26.92 3.86 -3.63
C ASP A 570 26.65 3.95 -5.13
N VAL A 571 25.92 2.98 -5.67
CA VAL A 571 25.48 2.97 -7.07
C VAL A 571 23.97 2.81 -7.14
N HIS A 572 23.29 3.84 -7.63
CA HIS A 572 21.83 3.88 -7.81
C HIS A 572 21.48 3.65 -9.27
N TYR A 573 20.61 2.68 -9.55
CA TYR A 573 20.18 2.35 -10.91
C TYR A 573 18.76 2.85 -11.15
N PHE A 574 18.50 3.48 -12.30
CA PHE A 574 17.20 4.04 -12.63
C PHE A 574 16.56 3.39 -13.86
N TYR A 575 15.23 3.41 -13.92
CA TYR A 575 14.47 3.09 -15.12
C TYR A 575 14.50 4.26 -16.13
N GLY A 576 15.57 4.33 -16.91
CA GLY A 576 15.76 5.39 -17.91
C GLY A 576 17.17 5.98 -17.86
N GLN A 577 17.40 7.05 -18.61
CA GLN A 577 18.71 7.71 -18.67
C GLN A 577 18.64 9.07 -17.95
N PRO A 578 19.32 9.23 -16.80
CA PRO A 578 19.39 10.52 -16.12
C PRO A 578 20.05 11.59 -17.01
N SER A 579 19.38 12.73 -17.16
CA SER A 579 19.93 13.93 -17.80
C SER A 579 20.25 15.03 -16.77
N GLN A 580 19.59 14.96 -15.60
CA GLN A 580 19.70 15.90 -14.51
C GLN A 580 19.55 15.15 -13.18
N LEU A 581 20.20 15.65 -12.14
CA LEU A 581 20.02 15.21 -10.77
C LEU A 581 19.50 16.39 -9.95
N GLU A 582 18.60 16.11 -9.02
CA GLU A 582 18.34 17.00 -7.90
C GLU A 582 19.01 16.43 -6.65
N SER A 583 19.86 17.23 -6.01
CA SER A 583 20.51 16.87 -4.77
C SER A 583 19.87 17.60 -3.61
N TYR A 584 19.70 16.90 -2.49
CA TYR A 584 19.16 17.39 -1.25
C TYR A 584 20.20 17.15 -0.16
N ASN A 585 20.73 18.23 0.40
CA ASN A 585 21.78 18.19 1.41
C ASN A 585 21.26 18.70 2.75
N ARG A 586 21.38 17.89 3.79
CA ARG A 586 21.16 18.36 5.15
C ARG A 586 22.32 19.25 5.59
N THR A 587 22.02 20.52 5.78
CA THR A 587 22.97 21.54 6.25
C THR A 587 22.97 21.74 7.76
N GLU A 588 21.82 21.47 8.41
CA GLU A 588 21.64 21.61 9.86
C GLU A 588 20.54 20.64 10.33
N LEU A 589 20.59 20.24 11.60
CA LEU A 589 19.55 19.48 12.27
C LEU A 589 19.16 20.20 13.56
N ASN A 590 17.92 20.67 13.63
CA ASN A 590 17.35 21.39 14.76
C ASN A 590 16.46 20.46 15.60
N THR A 591 16.50 20.64 16.91
CA THR A 591 15.55 20.01 17.83
C THR A 591 14.39 20.97 18.09
N VAL A 592 13.17 20.47 17.91
CA VAL A 592 11.91 21.19 18.07
C VAL A 592 11.18 20.59 19.27
N GLU A 593 10.97 21.40 20.31
CA GLU A 593 10.21 20.95 21.48
C GLU A 593 8.72 20.83 21.17
N TYR A 594 8.18 19.61 21.31
CA TYR A 594 6.75 19.34 21.24
C TYR A 594 6.19 19.14 22.64
N GLY A 595 5.57 20.20 23.17
CA GLY A 595 4.88 20.16 24.46
C GLY A 595 3.52 19.46 24.34
N PHE A 596 3.21 18.59 25.31
CA PHE A 596 1.96 17.84 25.33
C PHE A 596 1.29 17.84 26.71
N GLU A 597 -0.02 17.64 26.69
CA GLU A 597 -0.82 17.24 27.85
C GLU A 597 -1.74 16.11 27.39
N VAL A 598 -1.57 14.92 27.96
CA VAL A 598 -2.35 13.73 27.64
C VAL A 598 -3.18 13.37 28.85
N LYS A 599 -4.48 13.15 28.63
CA LYS A 599 -5.34 12.53 29.63
C LYS A 599 -5.20 11.01 29.51
N LEU A 600 -4.85 10.35 30.61
CA LEU A 600 -4.58 8.92 30.63
C LEU A 600 -5.88 8.14 30.86
N ASP A 601 -6.04 7.02 30.16
CA ASP A 601 -7.19 6.14 30.39
C ASP A 601 -7.08 5.45 31.74
N LYS A 602 -8.24 5.21 32.36
CA LYS A 602 -8.30 4.45 33.61
C LYS A 602 -8.18 2.98 33.28
N VAL A 603 -7.25 2.29 33.94
CA VAL A 603 -7.18 0.83 33.87
C VAL A 603 -8.51 0.27 34.38
N GLU A 604 -9.23 -0.48 33.56
CA GLU A 604 -10.35 -1.27 34.04
C GLU A 604 -9.79 -2.30 35.03
N SER A 605 -10.07 -2.11 36.31
CA SER A 605 -9.72 -3.08 37.34
C SER A 605 -10.38 -4.41 36.98
N ALA A 606 -9.58 -5.44 36.72
CA ALA A 606 -10.08 -6.81 36.57
C ALA A 606 -10.99 -7.16 37.76
N PRO A 607 -12.15 -7.80 37.54
CA PRO A 607 -13.03 -8.17 38.65
C PRO A 607 -12.25 -9.08 39.60
N ALA A 608 -12.24 -8.71 40.88
CA ALA A 608 -11.65 -9.53 41.93
C ALA A 608 -12.23 -10.95 41.82
N ALA A 609 -11.37 -11.94 41.62
CA ALA A 609 -11.78 -13.33 41.62
C ALA A 609 -12.40 -13.69 42.99
N PRO A 610 -13.49 -14.49 43.01
CA PRO A 610 -14.25 -14.79 44.23
C PRO A 610 -13.45 -15.56 45.29
#